data_AF-A0AAP2YZ26-F1
#
_entry.id   AF-A0AAP2YZ26-F1
#
_cell.length_a   1.000
_cell.length_b   1.000
_cell.length_c   1.000
_cell.angle_alpha   90.00
_cell.angle_beta   90.00
_cell.angle_gamma   90.00
#
_symmetry.space_group_name_H-M   'P 1'
#
loop_
_entity.id
_entity.type
_entity.pdbx_description
1 polymer ?
#
loop_
_entity_poly.entity_id
_entity_poly.type
_entity_poly.pdbx_seq_one_letter_code
_entity_poly.pdbx_strand_id
1 'polypeptide(L)'
;MIGEHAFCPTSGASLSREIHYDEHGRPERAPRSEDLTPKDALEAPLTTGERRSSKRALSTYFQRCHRRHVGSARNEPEDGGERSIDENDVEAEDDDESDLYRHAALALTRLKRTATGRQERDVIVWYALRERLARDGFDVAWMTAHVEPRCPDCGSQLVYVTGPDRPLGRCPTSCTGDRRDRLRTIRTTVVALFERTYPETTLETDALTLL
;
A
#
# COMPACT_ATOMS: atom_id res chain seq x y z
N MET A 1 -1.77 1.19 -6.77
CA MET A 1 -0.74 0.12 -6.78
C MET A 1 -1.04 -0.78 -7.97
N ILE A 2 -0.07 -1.46 -8.58
CA ILE A 2 -0.26 -2.16 -9.87
C ILE A 2 0.39 -3.56 -9.87
N GLY A 3 0.05 -4.39 -10.86
CA GLY A 3 0.56 -5.76 -10.98
C GLY A 3 -0.09 -6.71 -9.98
N GLU A 4 0.73 -7.41 -9.20
CA GLU A 4 0.30 -8.34 -8.14
C GLU A 4 -0.51 -7.63 -7.04
N HIS A 5 -0.13 -6.39 -6.71
CA HIS A 5 -0.81 -5.57 -5.70
C HIS A 5 -1.92 -4.70 -6.29
N ALA A 6 -2.38 -4.96 -7.51
CA ALA A 6 -3.45 -4.19 -8.12
C ALA A 6 -4.80 -4.45 -7.43
N PHE A 7 -5.61 -3.41 -7.34
CA PHE A 7 -6.96 -3.43 -6.80
C PHE A 7 -7.83 -2.42 -7.54
N CYS A 8 -9.15 -2.52 -7.39
CA CYS A 8 -10.09 -1.57 -7.97
C CYS A 8 -9.85 -0.16 -7.40
N PRO A 9 -9.53 0.85 -8.23
CA PRO A 9 -9.14 2.17 -7.75
C PRO A 9 -10.27 2.92 -7.03
N THR A 10 -11.52 2.52 -7.23
CA THR A 10 -12.69 3.15 -6.59
C THR A 10 -13.05 2.50 -5.27
N SER A 11 -13.16 1.16 -5.23
CA SER A 11 -13.65 0.41 -4.07
C SER A 11 -12.55 -0.20 -3.19
N GLY A 12 -11.38 -0.49 -3.76
CA GLY A 12 -10.30 -1.22 -3.11
C GLY A 12 -10.38 -2.73 -3.27
N ALA A 13 -11.40 -3.25 -3.94
CA ALA A 13 -11.62 -4.68 -4.15
C ALA A 13 -10.48 -5.36 -4.90
N SER A 14 -10.22 -6.63 -4.59
CA SER A 14 -9.20 -7.42 -5.28
C SER A 14 -9.62 -7.59 -6.74
N LEU A 15 -8.66 -7.70 -7.65
CA LEU A 15 -8.98 -8.03 -9.03
C LEU A 15 -9.06 -9.54 -9.22
N SER A 16 -9.92 -10.00 -10.12
CA SER A 16 -10.04 -11.40 -10.53
C SER A 16 -8.72 -11.91 -11.14
N ARG A 17 -8.57 -13.23 -11.25
CA ARG A 17 -7.45 -13.82 -12.02
C ARG A 17 -7.74 -13.84 -13.51
N GLU A 18 -9.02 -13.80 -13.89
CA GLU A 18 -9.46 -13.77 -15.27
C GLU A 18 -9.11 -12.42 -15.91
N ILE A 19 -8.52 -12.49 -17.11
CA ILE A 19 -8.08 -11.35 -17.88
C ILE A 19 -8.98 -11.24 -19.10
N HIS A 20 -9.64 -10.11 -19.24
CA HIS A 20 -10.36 -9.71 -20.45
C HIS A 20 -9.45 -8.76 -21.24
N TYR A 21 -9.59 -8.73 -22.55
CA TYR A 21 -8.85 -7.76 -23.36
C TYR A 21 -9.82 -6.75 -23.95
N ASP A 22 -9.51 -5.46 -23.81
CA ASP A 22 -10.27 -4.41 -24.46
C ASP A 22 -10.06 -4.43 -26.00
N GLU A 23 -10.76 -3.55 -26.71
CA GLU A 23 -10.65 -3.42 -28.17
C GLU A 23 -9.23 -3.05 -28.67
N HIS A 24 -8.36 -2.55 -27.77
CA HIS A 24 -6.97 -2.19 -28.04
C HIS A 24 -5.97 -3.28 -27.56
N GLY A 25 -6.46 -4.44 -27.11
CA GLY A 25 -5.64 -5.53 -26.59
C GLY A 25 -5.03 -5.26 -25.21
N ARG A 26 -5.58 -4.32 -24.43
CA ARG A 26 -5.14 -4.08 -23.05
C ARG A 26 -5.82 -5.06 -22.10
N PRO A 27 -5.07 -5.72 -21.21
CA PRO A 27 -5.63 -6.66 -20.26
C PRO A 27 -6.42 -5.92 -19.17
N GLU A 28 -7.65 -6.30 -18.88
CA GLU A 28 -8.48 -5.77 -17.82
C GLU A 28 -9.01 -6.90 -16.93
N ARG A 29 -9.30 -6.60 -15.68
CA ARG A 29 -9.76 -7.59 -14.70
C ARG A 29 -10.98 -7.06 -13.95
N ALA A 30 -11.92 -7.95 -13.65
CA ALA A 30 -13.10 -7.62 -12.87
C ALA A 30 -12.74 -7.49 -11.38
N PRO A 31 -13.25 -6.49 -10.67
CA PRO A 31 -13.19 -6.48 -9.21
C PRO A 31 -13.98 -7.67 -8.64
N ARG A 32 -13.43 -8.35 -7.63
CA ARG A 32 -14.09 -9.50 -7.01
C ARG A 32 -15.31 -9.06 -6.22
N SER A 33 -16.44 -9.71 -6.47
CA SER A 33 -17.73 -9.39 -5.85
C SER A 33 -17.73 -9.54 -4.34
N GLU A 34 -16.96 -10.48 -3.79
CA GLU A 34 -16.80 -10.71 -2.33
C GLU A 34 -16.23 -9.49 -1.58
N ASP A 35 -15.49 -8.63 -2.29
CA ASP A 35 -14.87 -7.41 -1.74
C ASP A 35 -15.71 -6.14 -2.05
N LEU A 36 -16.87 -6.28 -2.69
CA LEU A 36 -17.73 -5.16 -3.11
C LEU A 36 -18.98 -5.08 -2.24
N THR A 37 -19.49 -3.87 -2.07
CA THR A 37 -20.88 -3.73 -1.61
C THR A 37 -21.82 -4.19 -2.73
N PRO A 38 -23.05 -4.64 -2.43
CA PRO A 38 -24.01 -5.03 -3.46
C PRO A 38 -24.24 -3.96 -4.52
N LYS A 39 -24.20 -2.69 -4.13
CA LYS A 39 -24.29 -1.54 -5.04
C LYS A 39 -23.06 -1.43 -5.94
N ASP A 40 -21.86 -1.55 -5.36
CA ASP A 40 -20.61 -1.44 -6.13
C ASP A 40 -20.42 -2.64 -7.09
N ALA A 41 -20.97 -3.82 -6.77
CA ALA A 41 -20.87 -5.01 -7.61
C ALA A 41 -21.61 -4.88 -8.95
N LEU A 42 -22.72 -4.13 -8.99
CA LEU A 42 -23.51 -3.92 -10.20
C LEU A 42 -22.85 -2.98 -11.20
N GLU A 43 -21.98 -2.08 -10.73
CA GLU A 43 -21.40 -1.00 -11.53
C GLU A 43 -19.87 -1.10 -11.67
N ALA A 44 -19.24 -2.14 -11.11
CA ALA A 44 -17.78 -2.27 -11.08
C ALA A 44 -17.21 -2.47 -12.50
N PRO A 45 -16.52 -1.47 -13.08
CA PRO A 45 -15.94 -1.62 -14.41
C PRO A 45 -14.73 -2.56 -14.34
N LEU A 46 -14.44 -3.19 -15.49
CA LEU A 46 -13.15 -3.84 -15.69
C LEU A 46 -12.03 -2.81 -15.52
N THR A 47 -10.93 -3.21 -14.89
CA THR A 47 -9.81 -2.31 -14.60
C THR A 47 -8.47 -3.02 -14.56
N THR A 48 -7.40 -2.32 -14.89
CA THR A 48 -6.01 -2.75 -14.63
C THR A 48 -5.54 -2.42 -13.21
N GLY A 49 -6.39 -1.76 -12.43
CA GLY A 49 -5.98 -0.94 -11.29
C GLY A 49 -5.44 0.40 -11.75
N GLU A 50 -5.26 1.34 -10.82
CA GLU A 50 -4.64 2.62 -11.13
C GLU A 50 -3.45 2.93 -10.21
N ARG A 51 -2.67 3.92 -10.64
CA ARG A 51 -1.61 4.48 -9.80
C ARG A 51 -2.17 5.41 -8.74
N ARG A 52 -3.39 5.91 -8.93
CA ARG A 52 -4.07 6.85 -8.04
C ARG A 52 -5.44 6.26 -7.76
N SER A 53 -5.66 5.89 -6.51
CA SER A 53 -6.92 5.32 -6.07
C SER A 53 -7.66 6.30 -5.18
N SER A 54 -8.95 6.06 -4.96
CA SER A 54 -9.74 6.81 -3.99
C SER A 54 -9.21 6.56 -2.57
N LYS A 55 -9.52 7.46 -1.63
CA LYS A 55 -9.23 7.23 -0.21
C LYS A 55 -9.87 5.92 0.28
N ARG A 56 -11.15 5.71 -0.08
CA ARG A 56 -11.91 4.52 0.27
C ARG A 56 -11.20 3.26 -0.21
N ALA A 57 -10.72 3.26 -1.45
CA ALA A 57 -10.01 2.12 -2.01
C ALA A 57 -8.72 1.79 -1.25
N LEU A 58 -7.93 2.81 -0.87
CA LEU A 58 -6.73 2.60 -0.05
C LEU A 58 -7.05 2.10 1.36
N SER A 59 -8.12 2.58 1.99
CA SER A 59 -8.56 2.08 3.29
C SER A 59 -9.01 0.62 3.22
N THR A 60 -9.83 0.24 2.24
CA THR A 60 -10.23 -1.15 2.01
C THR A 60 -9.01 -2.03 1.73
N TYR A 61 -8.08 -1.55 0.90
CA TYR A 61 -6.84 -2.26 0.60
C TYR A 61 -6.01 -2.50 1.87
N PHE A 62 -5.85 -1.47 2.71
CA PHE A 62 -5.15 -1.54 3.98
C PHE A 62 -5.73 -2.61 4.91
N GLN A 63 -7.03 -2.56 5.19
CA GLN A 63 -7.71 -3.53 6.06
C GLN A 63 -7.58 -4.97 5.54
N ARG A 64 -7.63 -5.16 4.22
CA ARG A 64 -7.44 -6.48 3.63
C ARG A 64 -6.02 -7.00 3.80
N CYS A 65 -5.01 -6.15 3.63
CA CYS A 65 -3.62 -6.53 3.85
C CYS A 65 -3.37 -6.88 5.32
N HIS A 66 -3.89 -6.08 6.25
CA HIS A 66 -3.81 -6.35 7.69
C HIS A 66 -4.45 -7.69 8.05
N ARG A 67 -5.69 -7.94 7.63
CA ARG A 67 -6.38 -9.23 7.90
C ARG A 67 -5.64 -10.44 7.33
N ARG A 68 -5.00 -10.30 6.17
CA ARG A 68 -4.16 -11.38 5.61
C ARG A 68 -2.92 -11.62 6.47
N HIS A 69 -2.28 -10.56 6.96
CA HIS A 69 -1.12 -10.67 7.84
C HIS A 69 -1.47 -11.37 9.17
N VAL A 70 -2.52 -10.90 9.85
CA VAL A 70 -2.99 -11.50 11.11
C VAL A 70 -3.48 -12.95 10.90
N GLY A 71 -4.20 -13.21 9.81
CA GLY A 71 -4.66 -14.57 9.47
C GLY A 71 -3.52 -15.54 9.10
N SER A 72 -2.41 -15.04 8.57
CA SER A 72 -1.21 -15.85 8.34
C SER A 72 -0.45 -16.16 9.64
N ALA A 73 -0.40 -15.22 10.58
CA ALA A 73 0.26 -15.43 11.88
C ALA A 73 -0.43 -16.49 12.75
N ARG A 74 -1.78 -16.60 12.69
CA ARG A 74 -2.56 -17.59 13.45
C ARG A 74 -2.43 -19.04 12.96
N ASN A 75 -1.80 -19.29 11.81
CA ASN A 75 -1.67 -20.63 11.22
C ASN A 75 -0.27 -21.26 11.40
N GLU A 76 0.60 -20.66 12.18
CA GLU A 76 1.87 -21.30 12.56
C GLU A 76 1.57 -22.42 13.58
N PRO A 77 2.10 -23.65 13.39
CA PRO A 77 1.82 -24.76 14.29
C PRO A 77 2.46 -24.48 15.65
N GLU A 78 1.65 -24.05 16.62
CA GLU A 78 2.07 -23.98 18.00
C GLU A 78 2.37 -25.40 18.50
N ASP A 79 3.63 -25.62 18.88
CA ASP A 79 4.12 -26.84 19.50
C ASP A 79 3.43 -27.03 20.86
N GLY A 80 2.33 -27.78 20.87
CA GLY A 80 1.91 -28.70 21.94
C GLY A 80 1.79 -28.17 23.37
N GLY A 81 1.63 -26.87 23.61
CA GLY A 81 1.47 -26.30 24.95
C GLY A 81 -0.01 -26.03 25.27
N GLU A 82 -0.64 -26.87 26.09
CA GLU A 82 -1.97 -26.62 26.65
C GLU A 82 -2.00 -25.27 27.41
N ARG A 83 -2.44 -24.19 26.76
CA ARG A 83 -2.78 -22.93 27.41
C ARG A 83 -4.24 -22.95 27.82
N SER A 84 -4.48 -22.89 29.12
CA SER A 84 -5.74 -22.50 29.71
C SER A 84 -6.14 -21.13 29.19
N ILE A 85 -7.21 -21.05 28.39
CA ILE A 85 -7.78 -19.79 27.91
C ILE A 85 -8.54 -19.18 29.09
N ASP A 86 -8.00 -18.11 29.66
CA ASP A 86 -8.71 -17.22 30.57
C ASP A 86 -9.68 -16.39 29.71
N GLU A 87 -10.98 -16.46 29.99
CA GLU A 87 -12.05 -15.85 29.19
C GLU A 87 -12.01 -14.30 29.19
N ASN A 88 -11.08 -13.68 29.95
CA ASN A 88 -10.89 -12.23 30.02
C ASN A 88 -9.90 -11.64 28.99
N ASP A 89 -9.13 -12.45 28.26
CA ASP A 89 -8.12 -11.96 27.29
C ASP A 89 -8.70 -11.63 25.90
N VAL A 90 -9.98 -11.92 25.64
CA VAL A 90 -10.59 -11.75 24.30
C VAL A 90 -10.93 -10.28 24.00
N GLU A 91 -11.15 -9.43 25.01
CA GLU A 91 -11.58 -8.05 24.79
C GLU A 91 -10.43 -7.08 24.42
N ALA A 92 -9.17 -7.41 24.73
CA ALA A 92 -8.05 -6.50 24.48
C ALA A 92 -7.57 -6.49 23.01
N GLU A 93 -7.72 -7.59 22.25
CA GLU A 93 -7.27 -7.66 20.86
C GLU A 93 -8.12 -6.82 19.89
N ASP A 94 -9.43 -6.70 20.15
CA ASP A 94 -10.37 -5.99 19.27
C ASP A 94 -10.21 -4.45 19.35
N ASP A 95 -9.74 -3.94 20.50
CA ASP A 95 -9.49 -2.51 20.73
C ASP A 95 -8.25 -2.02 19.95
N ASP A 96 -7.17 -2.81 19.91
CA ASP A 96 -5.93 -2.47 19.19
C ASP A 96 -6.16 -2.45 17.66
N GLU A 97 -6.93 -3.40 17.11
CA GLU A 97 -7.30 -3.41 15.69
C GLU A 97 -8.16 -2.19 15.31
N SER A 98 -9.10 -1.84 16.17
CA SER A 98 -9.97 -0.67 16.00
C SER A 98 -9.17 0.64 15.99
N ASP A 99 -8.18 0.76 16.87
CA ASP A 99 -7.30 1.92 16.95
C ASP A 99 -6.37 2.05 15.74
N LEU A 100 -5.78 0.94 15.27
CA LEU A 100 -5.01 0.92 14.03
C LEU A 100 -5.82 1.43 12.84
N TYR A 101 -7.05 0.92 12.65
CA TYR A 101 -7.91 1.33 11.54
C TYR A 101 -8.35 2.78 11.63
N ARG A 102 -8.63 3.27 12.84
CA ARG A 102 -8.96 4.68 13.09
C ARG A 102 -7.79 5.58 12.70
N HIS A 103 -6.58 5.27 13.16
CA HIS A 103 -5.37 6.03 12.84
C HIS A 103 -5.07 6.01 11.34
N ALA A 104 -5.18 4.84 10.70
CA ALA A 104 -4.96 4.70 9.27
C ALA A 104 -5.96 5.53 8.45
N ALA A 105 -7.24 5.53 8.81
CA ALA A 105 -8.27 6.30 8.12
C ALA A 105 -8.06 7.83 8.24
N LEU A 106 -7.66 8.31 9.42
CA LEU A 106 -7.33 9.71 9.66
C LEU A 106 -6.09 10.13 8.87
N ALA A 107 -5.02 9.33 8.93
CA ALA A 107 -3.78 9.59 8.22
C ALA A 107 -3.99 9.60 6.69
N LEU A 108 -4.71 8.63 6.14
CA LEU A 108 -5.06 8.59 4.72
C LEU A 108 -5.87 9.81 4.29
N THR A 109 -6.80 10.29 5.14
CA THR A 109 -7.58 11.50 4.86
C THR A 109 -6.67 12.73 4.72
N ARG A 110 -5.70 12.90 5.64
CA ARG A 110 -4.76 14.03 5.60
C ARG A 110 -3.78 13.93 4.43
N LEU A 111 -3.19 12.75 4.23
CA LEU A 111 -2.23 12.50 3.14
C LEU A 111 -2.87 12.72 1.76
N LYS A 112 -4.04 12.13 1.50
CA LYS A 112 -4.72 12.28 0.19
C LYS A 112 -5.19 13.71 -0.07
N ARG A 113 -5.55 14.47 0.96
CA ARG A 113 -5.91 15.90 0.82
C ARG A 113 -4.71 16.77 0.49
N THR A 114 -3.53 16.44 1.04
CA THR A 114 -2.30 17.24 0.88
C THR A 114 -1.53 16.88 -0.39
N ALA A 115 -1.64 15.63 -0.84
CA ALA A 115 -0.94 15.10 -1.99
C ALA A 115 -1.31 15.83 -3.28
N THR A 116 -0.29 16.16 -4.07
CA THR A 116 -0.44 16.77 -5.39
C THR A 116 0.48 16.11 -6.41
N GLY A 117 0.05 15.99 -7.67
CA GLY A 117 0.90 15.54 -8.78
C GLY A 117 1.45 14.12 -8.58
N ARG A 118 2.78 13.98 -8.41
CA ARG A 118 3.41 12.67 -8.17
C ARG A 118 3.06 12.08 -6.80
N GLN A 119 2.75 12.92 -5.82
CA GLN A 119 2.45 12.49 -4.45
C GLN A 119 1.11 11.75 -4.34
N GLU A 120 0.19 11.97 -5.29
CA GLU A 120 -1.13 11.31 -5.30
C GLU A 120 -1.05 9.81 -5.60
N ARG A 121 0.12 9.34 -6.05
CA ARG A 121 0.34 7.94 -6.37
C ARG A 121 0.23 7.08 -5.12
N ASP A 122 -0.52 5.99 -5.22
CA ASP A 122 -0.81 5.08 -4.12
C ASP A 122 0.44 4.56 -3.43
N VAL A 123 1.50 4.26 -4.19
CA VAL A 123 2.78 3.82 -3.61
C VAL A 123 3.40 4.88 -2.69
N ILE A 124 3.30 6.17 -3.06
CA ILE A 124 3.82 7.27 -2.24
C ILE A 124 2.97 7.43 -0.98
N VAL A 125 1.63 7.44 -1.15
CA VAL A 125 0.69 7.56 -0.02
C VAL A 125 0.84 6.38 0.93
N TRP A 126 1.06 5.17 0.41
CA TRP A 126 1.23 3.95 1.20
C TRP A 126 2.49 3.98 2.07
N TYR A 127 3.63 4.38 1.50
CA TYR A 127 4.86 4.55 2.29
C TYR A 127 4.73 5.66 3.33
N ALA A 128 4.10 6.79 2.98
CA ALA A 128 3.83 7.86 3.95
C ALA A 128 2.86 7.43 5.07
N LEU A 129 1.87 6.60 4.75
CA LEU A 129 0.95 6.02 5.73
C LEU A 129 1.67 5.10 6.69
N ARG A 130 2.47 4.14 6.18
CA ARG A 130 3.27 3.23 6.99
C ARG A 130 4.14 4.02 7.98
N GLU A 131 4.83 5.03 7.47
CA GLU A 131 5.72 5.87 8.26
C GLU A 131 4.98 6.67 9.34
N ARG A 132 3.72 7.05 9.11
CA ARG A 132 2.88 7.68 10.14
C ARG A 132 2.49 6.67 11.22
N LEU A 133 2.01 5.49 10.82
CA LEU A 133 1.54 4.47 11.76
C LEU A 133 2.69 3.94 12.62
N ALA A 134 3.87 3.73 12.05
CA ALA A 134 5.06 3.35 12.82
C ALA A 134 5.40 4.37 13.92
N ARG A 135 5.26 5.68 13.65
CA ARG A 135 5.46 6.73 14.65
C ARG A 135 4.38 6.79 15.71
N ASP A 136 3.17 6.35 15.37
CA ASP A 136 2.08 6.20 16.33
C ASP A 136 2.23 4.93 17.20
N GLY A 137 3.28 4.13 16.98
CA GLY A 137 3.62 2.95 17.79
C GLY A 137 3.11 1.62 17.23
N PHE A 138 2.46 1.61 16.06
CA PHE A 138 1.92 0.40 15.46
C PHE A 138 3.00 -0.44 14.77
N ASP A 139 2.95 -1.77 14.91
CA ASP A 139 3.73 -2.67 14.07
C ASP A 139 3.14 -2.73 12.66
N VAL A 140 3.89 -2.13 11.73
CA VAL A 140 3.51 -2.01 10.32
C VAL A 140 4.61 -2.49 9.39
N ALA A 141 5.49 -3.38 9.87
CA ALA A 141 6.51 -4.00 9.03
C ALA A 141 5.87 -4.74 7.83
N TRP A 142 4.73 -5.41 8.06
CA TRP A 142 3.97 -6.14 7.04
C TRP A 142 3.53 -5.29 5.84
N MET A 143 3.40 -3.97 5.98
CA MET A 143 2.94 -3.10 4.89
C MET A 143 3.90 -3.09 3.69
N THR A 144 5.20 -3.34 3.88
CA THR A 144 6.18 -3.35 2.77
C THR A 144 5.97 -4.54 1.85
N ALA A 145 5.46 -5.67 2.35
CA ALA A 145 5.15 -6.87 1.56
C ALA A 145 3.96 -6.68 0.60
N HIS A 146 3.22 -5.58 0.73
CA HIS A 146 2.04 -5.28 -0.09
C HIS A 146 2.23 -4.10 -1.03
N VAL A 147 3.48 -3.70 -1.28
CA VAL A 147 3.79 -2.63 -2.21
C VAL A 147 5.11 -2.92 -2.90
N GLU A 148 5.17 -2.65 -4.20
CA GLU A 148 6.41 -2.74 -4.96
C GLU A 148 6.83 -1.33 -5.44
N PRO A 149 8.07 -0.88 -5.16
CA PRO A 149 8.60 0.35 -5.74
C PRO A 149 8.58 0.32 -7.28
N ARG A 150 7.99 1.34 -7.88
CA ARG A 150 7.91 1.49 -9.35
C ARG A 150 8.31 2.88 -9.78
N CYS A 151 8.73 3.02 -11.04
CA CYS A 151 9.17 4.31 -11.56
C CYS A 151 8.10 5.41 -11.31
N PRO A 152 8.44 6.50 -10.60
CA PRO A 152 7.50 7.57 -10.26
C PRO A 152 7.06 8.40 -11.48
N ASP A 153 7.59 8.09 -12.66
CA ASP A 153 7.23 8.74 -13.92
C ASP A 153 6.40 7.79 -14.79
N CYS A 154 7.00 6.72 -15.30
CA CYS A 154 6.32 5.80 -16.22
C CYS A 154 5.69 4.58 -15.56
N GLY A 155 5.90 4.34 -14.25
CA GLY A 155 5.38 3.20 -13.47
C GLY A 155 5.85 1.81 -13.90
N SER A 156 6.86 1.73 -14.77
CA SER A 156 7.58 0.49 -15.01
C SER A 156 8.20 -0.05 -13.72
N GLN A 157 8.27 -1.37 -13.60
CA GLN A 157 8.99 -2.05 -12.53
C GLN A 157 10.46 -1.61 -12.55
N LEU A 158 11.03 -1.36 -11.37
CA LEU A 158 12.42 -0.95 -11.26
C LEU A 158 13.35 -2.15 -11.44
N VAL A 159 14.48 -1.90 -12.09
CA VAL A 159 15.60 -2.85 -12.11
C VAL A 159 16.58 -2.43 -11.03
N TYR A 160 16.88 -3.35 -10.12
CA TYR A 160 17.80 -3.08 -9.01
C TYR A 160 19.24 -3.37 -9.43
N VAL A 161 20.13 -2.45 -9.10
CA VAL A 161 21.58 -2.60 -9.28
C VAL A 161 22.28 -2.30 -7.97
N THR A 162 23.42 -2.96 -7.73
CA THR A 162 24.24 -2.71 -6.54
C THR A 162 24.74 -1.26 -6.55
N GLY A 163 24.46 -0.53 -5.48
CA GLY A 163 25.02 0.79 -5.21
C GLY A 163 26.08 0.73 -4.10
N PRO A 164 26.78 1.83 -3.83
CA PRO A 164 27.83 1.90 -2.81
C PRO A 164 27.29 1.63 -1.39
N ASP A 165 26.15 2.22 -1.04
CA ASP A 165 25.56 2.10 0.32
C ASP A 165 24.28 1.26 0.35
N ARG A 166 23.54 1.22 -0.77
CA ARG A 166 22.23 0.56 -0.89
C ARG A 166 21.88 0.23 -2.34
N PRO A 167 20.93 -0.68 -2.58
CA PRO A 167 20.42 -0.93 -3.92
C PRO A 167 19.89 0.36 -4.57
N LEU A 168 20.20 0.54 -5.85
CA LEU A 168 19.67 1.62 -6.68
C LEU A 168 18.59 1.05 -7.59
N GLY A 169 17.43 1.72 -7.65
CA GLY A 169 16.35 1.32 -8.56
C GLY A 169 16.38 2.13 -9.83
N ARG A 170 16.64 1.50 -10.97
CA ARG A 170 16.67 2.16 -12.29
C ARG A 170 15.40 1.90 -13.07
N CYS A 171 14.95 2.91 -13.80
CA CYS A 171 13.86 2.76 -14.75
C CYS A 171 14.37 2.07 -16.03
N PRO A 172 13.85 0.88 -16.40
CA PRO A 172 14.33 0.15 -17.57
C PRO A 172 14.02 0.87 -18.89
N THR A 173 12.92 1.61 -18.93
CA THR A 173 12.51 2.37 -20.13
C THR A 173 13.21 3.72 -20.26
N SER A 174 14.03 4.12 -19.27
CA SER A 174 14.71 5.41 -19.25
C SER A 174 13.77 6.59 -19.57
N CYS A 175 12.55 6.58 -19.01
CA CYS A 175 11.45 7.45 -19.45
C CYS A 175 11.66 8.96 -19.25
N THR A 176 12.68 9.38 -18.50
CA THR A 176 13.07 10.80 -18.38
C THR A 176 14.43 11.10 -19.01
N GLY A 177 14.97 10.18 -19.83
CA GLY A 177 16.27 10.32 -20.47
C GLY A 177 17.47 10.18 -19.53
N ASP A 178 17.25 9.88 -18.25
CA ASP A 178 18.30 9.70 -17.26
C ASP A 178 18.24 8.32 -16.58
N ARG A 179 19.41 7.86 -16.11
CA ARG A 179 19.58 6.61 -15.32
C ARG A 179 19.64 6.88 -13.82
N ARG A 180 18.97 7.95 -13.34
CA ARG A 180 18.97 8.30 -11.91
C ARG A 180 18.32 7.21 -11.07
N ASP A 181 18.74 7.13 -9.80
CA ASP A 181 18.11 6.27 -8.80
C ASP A 181 16.68 6.74 -8.52
N ARG A 182 15.71 5.94 -8.95
CA ARG A 182 14.28 6.19 -8.74
C ARG A 182 13.85 5.88 -7.31
N LEU A 183 14.59 5.05 -6.56
CA LEU A 183 14.30 4.85 -5.14
C LEU A 183 14.55 6.13 -4.37
N ARG A 184 15.65 6.85 -4.63
CA ARG A 184 15.86 8.20 -4.08
C ARG A 184 14.71 9.13 -4.41
N THR A 185 14.24 9.17 -5.66
CA THR A 185 13.09 10.00 -6.04
C THR A 185 11.82 9.62 -5.26
N ILE A 186 11.56 8.32 -5.06
CA ILE A 186 10.43 7.86 -4.24
C ILE A 186 10.58 8.34 -2.80
N ARG A 187 11.72 8.10 -2.14
CA ARG A 187 11.98 8.54 -0.75
C ARG A 187 11.79 10.04 -0.60
N THR A 188 12.40 10.84 -1.46
CA THR A 188 12.23 12.31 -1.45
C THR A 188 10.77 12.73 -1.65
N THR A 189 10.02 12.03 -2.51
CA THR A 189 8.59 12.34 -2.73
C THR A 189 7.74 11.98 -1.51
N VAL A 190 8.05 10.87 -0.84
CA VAL A 190 7.39 10.45 0.41
C VAL A 190 7.68 11.45 1.53
N VAL A 191 8.96 11.82 1.75
CA VAL A 191 9.35 12.82 2.75
C VAL A 191 8.63 14.15 2.51
N ALA A 192 8.67 14.67 1.28
CA ALA A 192 8.01 15.92 0.94
C ALA A 192 6.48 15.87 1.12
N LEU A 193 5.84 14.71 0.92
CA LEU A 193 4.42 14.55 1.24
C LEU A 193 4.21 14.54 2.76
N PHE A 194 5.04 13.79 3.48
CA PHE A 194 4.93 13.59 4.91
C PHE A 194 5.10 14.91 5.67
N GLU A 195 6.19 15.64 5.42
CA GLU A 195 6.49 16.93 6.07
C GLU A 195 5.43 17.99 5.79
N ARG A 196 4.88 18.02 4.57
CA ARG A 196 3.75 18.91 4.25
C ARG A 196 2.47 18.53 4.99
N THR A 197 2.28 17.26 5.31
CA THR A 197 1.08 16.76 5.99
C THR A 197 1.19 16.88 7.51
N TYR A 198 2.41 16.75 8.05
CA TYR A 198 2.74 16.72 9.47
C TYR A 198 3.96 17.61 9.74
N PRO A 199 3.82 18.95 9.66
CA PRO A 199 4.94 19.89 9.78
C PRO A 199 5.64 19.84 11.14
N GLU A 200 4.99 19.29 12.17
CA GLU A 200 5.55 19.04 13.50
C GLU A 200 6.56 17.87 13.53
N THR A 201 6.68 17.10 12.45
CA THR A 201 7.52 15.91 12.38
C THR A 201 8.50 15.99 11.22
N THR A 202 9.79 15.88 11.52
CA THR A 202 10.85 15.79 10.50
C THR A 202 11.15 14.33 10.19
N LEU A 203 11.32 14.01 8.90
CA LEU A 203 11.62 12.66 8.43
C LEU A 203 12.93 12.67 7.63
N GLU A 204 13.93 11.94 8.10
CA GLU A 204 15.16 11.76 7.35
C GLU A 204 14.92 10.87 6.13
N THR A 205 15.41 11.29 4.96
CA THR A 205 15.16 10.59 3.69
C THR A 205 15.70 9.16 3.69
N ASP A 206 16.80 8.91 4.41
CA ASP A 206 17.46 7.61 4.45
C ASP A 206 16.85 6.64 5.49
N ALA A 207 16.01 7.14 6.40
CA ALA A 207 15.28 6.30 7.35
C ALA A 207 14.11 5.52 6.70
N LEU A 208 13.71 5.90 5.48
CA LEU A 208 12.63 5.23 4.76
C LEU A 208 13.07 3.89 4.16
N THR A 209 12.64 2.81 4.81
CA THR A 209 12.72 1.43 4.30
C THR A 209 11.72 1.23 3.17
N LEU A 210 12.22 1.02 1.94
CA LEU A 210 11.42 0.74 0.74
C LEU A 210 11.57 -0.70 0.22
N LEU A 211 12.54 -1.45 0.75
CA LEU A 211 12.92 -2.81 0.37
C LEU A 211 13.20 -3.61 1.64
#